data_AF-A0A355U806-F1
#
_entry.id   AF-A0A355U806-F1
#
_cell.length_a   1.000
_cell.length_b   1.000
_cell.length_c   1.000
_cell.angle_alpha   90.00
_cell.angle_beta   90.00
_cell.angle_gamma   90.00
#
_symmetry.space_group_name_H-M   'P 1'
#
loop_
_entity.id
_entity.type
_entity.pdbx_description
1 polymer ?
#
loop_
_entity_poly.entity_id
_entity_poly.type
_entity_poly.pdbx_seq_one_letter_code
_entity_poly.pdbx_strand_id
1 'polypeptide(L)'
;VSFKPQYMAMGQIRLQPDSVTIYGEPFHLEHIDRVFTRTIDLHNLKSSAHGVIRLEPVHGVRMSATEVNYSLDVTRFVEIRSEVSVGVRNVPAGKKLSVYPSTASVVFKCAFPLSQDPTEGVQFYIDYADFKSSIGGKCIAHASRVPEGVIECTVTPEVFDCVEEGRQ
;
A
#
# COMPACT_ATOMS: atom_id res chain seq x y z
N VAL A 1 16.27 -5.06 -0.63
CA VAL A 1 15.86 -5.12 -2.05
C VAL A 1 15.86 -3.71 -2.63
N SER A 2 16.38 -3.51 -3.85
CA SER A 2 16.26 -2.25 -4.60
C SER A 2 15.76 -2.49 -6.04
N PHE A 3 15.17 -1.45 -6.63
CA PHE A 3 14.57 -1.49 -7.97
C PHE A 3 15.24 -0.46 -8.87
N LYS A 4 15.20 -0.68 -10.19
CA LYS A 4 15.52 0.39 -11.14
C LYS A 4 14.47 1.51 -11.04
N PRO A 5 14.79 2.76 -11.44
CA PRO A 5 13.80 3.82 -11.54
C PRO A 5 12.55 3.36 -12.30
N GLN A 6 11.37 3.73 -11.80
CA GLN A 6 10.06 3.32 -12.36
C GLN A 6 9.74 1.82 -12.26
N TYR A 7 10.45 1.07 -11.40
CA TYR A 7 10.08 -0.30 -11.05
C TYR A 7 9.82 -0.40 -9.55
N MET A 8 8.93 -1.30 -9.17
CA MET A 8 8.60 -1.58 -7.78
C MET A 8 8.16 -3.03 -7.59
N ALA A 9 8.19 -3.50 -6.35
CA ALA A 9 7.55 -4.76 -6.00
C ALA A 9 6.03 -4.65 -6.17
N MET A 10 5.41 -5.70 -6.71
CA MET A 10 3.98 -5.88 -6.66
C MET A 10 3.63 -6.85 -5.53
N GLY A 11 3.29 -6.29 -4.37
CA GLY A 11 3.05 -7.05 -3.15
C GLY A 11 4.33 -7.42 -2.39
N GLN A 12 4.21 -8.36 -1.46
CA GLN A 12 5.31 -8.84 -0.63
C GLN A 12 6.04 -10.02 -1.28
N ILE A 13 7.28 -10.25 -0.84
CA ILE A 13 8.01 -11.48 -1.18
C ILE A 13 7.26 -12.69 -0.64
N ARG A 14 7.10 -13.72 -1.48
CA ARG A 14 6.43 -14.98 -1.09
C ARG A 14 7.47 -16.08 -0.93
N LEU A 15 7.31 -16.90 0.10
CA LEU A 15 8.17 -18.05 0.40
C LEU A 15 7.38 -19.36 0.26
N GLN A 16 8.02 -20.40 -0.27
CA GLN A 16 7.45 -21.74 -0.38
C GLN A 16 8.47 -22.81 0.01
N PRO A 17 8.23 -23.60 1.09
CA PRO A 17 7.10 -23.46 2.00
C PRO A 17 7.16 -22.16 2.82
N ASP A 18 6.00 -21.71 3.29
CA ASP A 18 5.86 -20.56 4.20
C ASP A 18 6.14 -20.92 5.67
N SER A 19 6.29 -22.21 5.95
CA SER A 19 6.49 -22.78 7.27
C SER A 19 7.31 -24.07 7.17
N VAL A 20 8.01 -24.43 8.26
CA VAL A 20 8.76 -25.69 8.37
C VAL A 20 8.49 -26.35 9.70
N THR A 21 8.50 -27.68 9.73
CA THR A 21 8.41 -28.46 10.96
C THR A 21 9.82 -28.71 11.50
N ILE A 22 10.00 -28.48 12.79
CA ILE A 22 11.26 -28.68 13.51
C ILE A 22 11.15 -29.93 14.38
N TYR A 23 12.16 -30.78 14.32
CA TYR A 23 12.26 -32.04 15.06
C TYR A 23 13.52 -31.99 15.94
N GLY A 24 13.41 -32.37 17.20
CA GLY A 24 14.53 -32.40 18.13
C GLY A 24 14.10 -32.84 19.53
N GLU A 25 15.08 -32.97 20.42
CA GLU A 25 14.81 -33.20 21.84
C GLU A 25 14.08 -31.99 22.46
N PRO A 26 13.19 -32.19 23.44
CA PRO A 26 12.39 -31.11 24.03
C PRO A 26 13.21 -29.87 24.44
N PHE A 27 14.37 -30.07 25.06
CA PHE A 27 15.24 -28.98 25.49
C PHE A 27 15.84 -28.15 24.34
N HIS A 28 16.02 -28.74 23.15
CA HIS A 28 16.43 -27.98 21.95
C HIS A 28 15.25 -27.23 21.32
N LEU A 29 14.02 -27.69 21.51
CA LEU A 29 12.82 -27.10 20.91
C LEU A 29 12.22 -25.96 21.75
N GLU A 30 12.34 -26.03 23.08
CA GLU A 30 11.70 -25.10 24.03
C GLU A 30 12.03 -23.62 23.79
N HIS A 31 13.17 -23.33 23.16
CA HIS A 31 13.65 -21.97 22.90
C HIS A 31 13.56 -21.55 21.43
N ILE A 32 12.90 -22.31 20.56
CA ILE A 32 12.78 -21.99 19.13
C ILE A 32 11.40 -21.41 18.83
N ASP A 33 11.31 -20.08 18.72
CA ASP A 33 10.09 -19.39 18.30
C ASP A 33 9.97 -19.26 16.77
N ARG A 34 11.11 -19.23 16.07
CA ARG A 34 11.19 -19.01 14.62
C ARG A 34 12.52 -19.50 14.07
N VAL A 35 12.55 -19.76 12.77
CA VAL A 35 13.79 -19.98 12.00
C VAL A 35 13.92 -18.87 10.96
N PHE A 36 15.17 -18.53 10.67
CA PHE A 36 15.48 -17.46 9.71
C PHE A 36 15.97 -18.06 8.41
N THR A 37 15.71 -17.35 7.32
CA THR A 37 16.42 -17.57 6.06
C THR A 37 17.76 -16.85 6.10
N ARG A 38 18.77 -17.36 5.39
CA ARG A 38 19.95 -16.55 5.06
C ARG A 38 19.53 -15.30 4.28
N THR A 39 20.20 -14.19 4.54
CA THR A 39 19.94 -12.94 3.82
C THR A 39 20.28 -13.06 2.34
N ILE A 40 19.42 -12.50 1.49
CA ILE A 40 19.72 -12.25 0.08
C ILE A 40 19.57 -10.77 -0.22
N ASP A 41 20.46 -10.27 -1.07
CA ASP A 41 20.41 -8.90 -1.56
C ASP A 41 20.01 -8.90 -3.04
N LEU A 42 18.81 -8.36 -3.30
CA LEU A 42 18.31 -8.13 -4.65
C LEU A 42 18.49 -6.66 -4.99
N HIS A 43 19.23 -6.38 -6.06
CA HIS A 43 19.56 -5.01 -6.46
C HIS A 43 19.05 -4.68 -7.86
N ASN A 44 18.59 -3.45 -8.03
CA ASN A 44 18.23 -2.87 -9.33
C ASN A 44 17.30 -3.79 -10.15
N LEU A 45 16.31 -4.38 -9.49
CA LEU A 45 15.35 -5.24 -10.15
C LEU A 45 14.53 -4.44 -11.18
N LYS A 46 14.36 -5.05 -12.37
CA LYS A 46 13.54 -4.55 -13.48
C LYS A 46 12.56 -5.61 -14.03
N SER A 47 12.52 -6.76 -13.38
CA SER A 47 11.71 -7.94 -13.71
C SER A 47 11.57 -8.78 -12.45
N SER A 48 10.52 -9.61 -12.38
CA SER A 48 10.29 -10.48 -11.22
C SER A 48 11.51 -11.34 -10.91
N ALA A 49 11.77 -11.54 -9.63
CA ALA A 49 12.88 -12.34 -9.12
C ALA A 49 12.34 -13.58 -8.42
N HIS A 50 13.00 -14.71 -8.62
CA HIS A 50 12.71 -15.94 -7.92
C HIS A 50 13.99 -16.75 -7.75
N GLY A 51 13.98 -17.68 -6.81
CA GLY A 51 15.10 -18.56 -6.57
C GLY A 51 14.96 -19.31 -5.25
N VAL A 52 16.07 -19.84 -4.77
CA VAL A 52 16.13 -20.66 -3.55
C VAL A 52 16.97 -19.94 -2.50
N ILE A 53 16.49 -19.92 -1.26
CA ILE A 53 17.21 -19.38 -0.10
C ILE A 53 17.33 -20.47 0.95
N ARG A 54 18.51 -20.61 1.54
CA ARG A 54 18.73 -21.55 2.64
C ARG A 54 18.16 -21.03 3.94
N LEU A 55 17.62 -21.93 4.75
CA LEU A 55 17.37 -21.64 6.16
C LEU A 55 18.71 -21.59 6.92
N GLU A 56 18.77 -20.73 7.93
CA GLU A 56 19.86 -20.75 8.89
C GLU A 56 19.81 -22.06 9.69
N PRO A 57 20.94 -22.78 9.80
CA PRO A 57 20.95 -24.03 10.54
C PRO A 57 20.76 -23.75 12.03
N VAL A 58 19.90 -24.53 12.67
CA VAL A 58 19.72 -24.52 14.13
C VAL A 58 20.35 -25.79 14.69
N HIS A 59 21.28 -25.63 15.63
CA HIS A 59 21.99 -26.76 16.23
C HIS A 59 21.04 -27.63 17.07
N GLY A 60 21.25 -28.95 17.04
CA GLY A 60 20.48 -29.90 17.86
C GLY A 60 19.09 -30.24 17.33
N VAL A 61 18.69 -29.70 16.17
CA VAL A 61 17.38 -29.96 15.56
C VAL A 61 17.50 -30.28 14.06
N ARG A 62 16.47 -30.92 13.52
CA ARG A 62 16.28 -31.17 12.09
C ARG A 62 15.05 -30.41 11.60
N MET A 63 15.12 -29.81 10.42
CA MET A 63 13.99 -29.12 9.79
C MET A 63 13.42 -29.98 8.65
N SER A 64 12.11 -29.88 8.40
CA SER A 64 11.43 -30.57 7.29
C SER A 64 11.91 -30.11 5.91
N ALA A 65 12.43 -28.90 5.83
CA ALA A 65 13.14 -28.35 4.67
C ALA A 65 14.36 -27.57 5.16
N THR A 66 15.43 -27.55 4.36
CA THR A 66 16.63 -26.74 4.64
C THR A 66 16.72 -25.50 3.75
N GLU A 67 15.84 -25.40 2.76
CA GLU A 67 15.78 -24.33 1.78
C GLU A 67 14.31 -24.03 1.45
N VAL A 68 14.04 -22.78 1.06
CA VAL A 68 12.72 -22.30 0.63
C VAL A 68 12.86 -21.61 -0.72
N ASN A 69 11.83 -21.72 -1.56
CA ASN A 69 11.74 -20.93 -2.78
C ASN A 69 11.21 -19.55 -2.44
N TYR A 70 11.85 -18.49 -2.95
CA TYR A 70 11.29 -17.15 -2.90
C TYR A 70 10.77 -16.73 -4.28
N SER A 71 9.74 -15.89 -4.28
CA SER A 71 9.28 -15.16 -5.45
C SER A 71 8.91 -13.73 -5.08
N LEU A 72 9.34 -12.78 -5.90
CA LEU A 72 9.03 -11.37 -5.78
C LEU A 72 8.61 -10.86 -7.14
N ASP A 73 7.35 -10.47 -7.26
CA ASP A 73 6.84 -9.88 -8.49
C ASP A 73 7.31 -8.43 -8.59
N VAL A 74 7.79 -8.04 -9.77
CA VAL A 74 8.26 -6.69 -10.04
C VAL A 74 7.55 -6.17 -11.27
N THR A 75 6.95 -4.99 -11.14
CA THR A 75 6.28 -4.31 -12.23
C THR A 75 6.95 -2.98 -12.52
N ARG A 76 6.80 -2.51 -13.76
CA ARG A 76 7.02 -1.11 -14.09
C ARG A 76 5.82 -0.31 -13.60
N PHE A 77 6.05 0.91 -13.13
CA PHE A 77 4.98 1.84 -12.78
C PHE A 77 5.15 3.18 -13.51
N VAL A 78 4.04 3.89 -13.64
CA VAL A 78 3.99 5.28 -14.12
C VAL A 78 3.20 6.14 -13.13
N GLU A 79 3.47 7.44 -13.12
CA GLU A 79 2.73 8.41 -12.32
C GLU A 79 1.90 9.30 -13.26
N ILE A 80 0.59 9.35 -13.03
CA ILE A 80 -0.32 10.23 -13.75
C ILE A 80 -0.79 11.31 -12.78
N ARG A 81 -0.61 12.57 -13.19
CA ARG A 81 -0.95 13.74 -12.38
C ARG A 81 -2.22 14.39 -12.93
N SER A 82 -3.14 14.73 -12.03
CA SER A 82 -4.38 15.43 -12.38
C SER A 82 -4.74 16.44 -11.31
N GLU A 83 -5.27 17.59 -11.72
CA GLU A 83 -5.87 18.56 -10.81
C GLU A 83 -7.36 18.30 -10.73
N VAL A 84 -7.87 18.07 -9.52
CA VAL A 84 -9.27 17.67 -9.30
C VAL A 84 -9.97 18.66 -8.37
N SER A 85 -11.28 18.83 -8.56
CA SER A 85 -12.11 19.51 -7.55
C SER A 85 -12.47 18.55 -6.42
N VAL A 86 -12.42 19.05 -5.18
CA VAL A 86 -12.82 18.29 -3.99
C VAL A 86 -14.23 18.70 -3.59
N GLY A 87 -15.18 17.79 -3.78
CA GLY A 87 -16.58 18.00 -3.44
C GLY A 87 -16.91 17.64 -1.99
N VAL A 88 -18.20 17.71 -1.66
CA VAL A 88 -18.74 17.23 -0.37
C VAL A 88 -19.83 16.20 -0.62
N ARG A 89 -19.98 15.23 0.29
CA ARG A 89 -21.05 14.23 0.24
C ARG A 89 -21.80 14.15 1.57
N ASN A 90 -23.04 13.69 1.50
CA ASN A 90 -23.89 13.41 2.66
C ASN A 90 -24.13 14.60 3.59
N VAL A 91 -24.14 15.82 3.05
CA VAL A 91 -24.47 17.04 3.79
C VAL A 91 -25.99 17.08 4.06
N PRO A 92 -26.45 17.22 5.32
CA PRO A 92 -27.88 17.27 5.64
C PRO A 92 -28.60 18.47 5.00
N ALA A 93 -29.91 18.33 4.77
CA ALA A 93 -30.74 19.40 4.25
C ALA A 93 -30.65 20.66 5.15
N GLY A 94 -30.55 21.83 4.52
CA GLY A 94 -30.43 23.12 5.22
C GLY A 94 -29.01 23.45 5.73
N LYS A 95 -28.02 22.59 5.47
CA LYS A 95 -26.61 22.86 5.78
C LYS A 95 -25.78 23.03 4.51
N LYS A 96 -24.66 23.72 4.65
CA LYS A 96 -23.67 23.88 3.58
C LYS A 96 -22.27 23.73 4.16
N LEU A 97 -21.48 22.87 3.53
CA LEU A 97 -20.08 22.61 3.87
C LEU A 97 -19.20 23.09 2.73
N SER A 98 -18.21 23.91 3.06
CA SER A 98 -17.21 24.44 2.13
C SER A 98 -15.85 23.81 2.44
N VAL A 99 -15.07 23.51 1.40
CA VAL A 99 -13.75 22.84 1.49
C VAL A 99 -12.68 23.78 0.95
N TYR A 100 -11.57 23.92 1.68
CA TYR A 100 -10.46 24.77 1.34
C TYR A 100 -9.12 24.02 1.44
N PRO A 101 -8.29 24.04 0.38
CA PRO A 101 -8.61 24.50 -0.98
C PRO A 101 -9.73 23.65 -1.62
N SER A 102 -10.46 24.22 -2.59
CA SER A 102 -11.51 23.48 -3.31
C SER A 102 -10.96 22.58 -4.42
N THR A 103 -9.66 22.65 -4.69
CA THR A 103 -8.95 21.78 -5.64
C THR A 103 -7.75 21.11 -5.00
N ALA A 104 -7.32 20.01 -5.60
CA ALA A 104 -6.18 19.24 -5.16
C ALA A 104 -5.42 18.67 -6.35
N SER A 105 -4.09 18.57 -6.19
CA SER A 105 -3.26 17.81 -7.11
C SER A 105 -3.25 16.35 -6.69
N VAL A 106 -3.59 15.46 -7.62
CA VAL A 106 -3.63 14.01 -7.39
C VAL A 106 -2.59 13.33 -8.26
N VAL A 107 -1.82 12.42 -7.65
CA VAL A 107 -0.87 11.55 -8.34
C VAL A 107 -1.35 10.10 -8.23
N PHE A 108 -1.69 9.52 -9.37
CA PHE A 108 -2.01 8.10 -9.50
C PHE A 108 -0.76 7.33 -9.90
N LYS A 109 -0.22 6.53 -8.99
CA LYS A 109 0.84 5.57 -9.29
C LYS A 109 0.20 4.29 -9.80
N CYS A 110 0.49 3.93 -11.04
CA CYS A 110 -0.19 2.85 -11.74
C CYS A 110 0.79 1.80 -12.23
N ALA A 111 0.40 0.53 -12.19
CA ALA A 111 1.12 -0.53 -12.89
C ALA A 111 1.09 -0.28 -14.40
N PHE A 112 2.22 -0.49 -15.08
CA PHE A 112 2.32 -0.35 -16.52
C PHE A 112 2.37 -1.72 -17.20
N PRO A 113 1.65 -1.93 -18.32
CA PRO A 113 0.83 -0.95 -19.06
C PRO A 113 -0.49 -0.62 -18.35
N LEU A 114 -1.00 0.58 -18.62
CA LEU A 114 -2.31 1.00 -18.13
C LEU A 114 -3.40 0.21 -18.86
N SER A 115 -4.37 -0.32 -18.11
CA SER A 115 -5.58 -0.93 -18.69
C SER A 115 -6.59 0.12 -19.14
N GLN A 116 -6.63 1.27 -18.46
CA GLN A 116 -7.53 2.39 -18.71
C GLN A 116 -6.92 3.71 -18.18
N ASP A 117 -7.55 4.85 -18.48
CA ASP A 117 -7.18 6.12 -17.86
C ASP A 117 -7.54 6.11 -16.36
N PRO A 118 -6.58 6.23 -15.42
CA PRO A 118 -6.86 6.20 -13.99
C PRO A 118 -7.58 7.46 -13.49
N THR A 119 -7.63 8.53 -14.27
CA THR A 119 -8.32 9.77 -13.89
C THR A 119 -9.82 9.69 -14.18
N GLU A 120 -10.23 8.81 -15.09
CA GLU A 120 -11.59 8.75 -15.58
C GLU A 120 -12.56 8.22 -14.51
N GLY A 121 -13.62 9.00 -14.25
CA GLY A 121 -14.71 8.63 -13.34
C GLY A 121 -14.31 8.51 -11.86
N VAL A 122 -13.17 9.08 -11.45
CA VAL A 122 -12.81 9.24 -10.04
C VAL A 122 -13.24 10.63 -9.57
N GLN A 123 -13.99 10.68 -8.48
CA GLN A 123 -14.35 11.92 -7.80
C GLN A 123 -13.68 11.97 -6.44
N PHE A 124 -13.21 13.15 -6.05
CA PHE A 124 -12.66 13.38 -4.71
C PHE A 124 -13.65 14.16 -3.88
N TYR A 125 -13.87 13.74 -2.64
CA TYR A 125 -14.87 14.34 -1.78
C TYR A 125 -14.54 14.22 -0.29
N ILE A 126 -15.14 15.09 0.51
CA ILE A 126 -15.15 14.99 1.96
C ILE A 126 -16.55 14.55 2.39
N ASP A 127 -16.63 13.48 3.18
CA ASP A 127 -17.90 13.07 3.75
C ASP A 127 -18.26 13.98 4.94
N TYR A 128 -19.52 14.36 5.03
CA TYR A 128 -20.00 15.19 6.14
C TYR A 128 -19.78 14.53 7.51
N ALA A 129 -19.82 13.19 7.58
CA ALA A 129 -19.51 12.45 8.81
C ALA A 129 -18.06 12.67 9.26
N ASP A 130 -17.10 12.66 8.32
CA ASP A 130 -15.69 12.92 8.62
C ASP A 130 -15.49 14.33 9.15
N PHE A 131 -16.14 15.32 8.53
CA PHE A 131 -16.16 16.68 9.03
C PHE A 131 -16.72 16.77 10.45
N LYS A 132 -17.82 16.08 10.75
CA LYS A 132 -18.41 16.06 12.09
C LYS A 132 -17.49 15.46 13.15
N SER A 133 -16.69 14.46 12.78
CA SER A 133 -15.67 13.86 13.64
C SER A 133 -14.32 14.60 13.64
N SER A 134 -14.13 15.55 12.73
CA SER A 134 -12.86 16.26 12.57
C SER A 134 -12.54 17.16 13.75
N ILE A 135 -11.25 17.33 14.01
CA ILE A 135 -10.74 18.30 14.97
C ILE A 135 -10.46 19.61 14.21
N GLY A 136 -11.16 20.68 14.58
CA GLY A 136 -10.95 22.00 13.99
C GLY A 136 -11.30 22.10 12.49
N GLY A 137 -12.19 21.25 11.99
CA GLY A 137 -12.59 21.26 10.57
C GLY A 137 -11.57 20.61 9.63
N LYS A 138 -10.51 19.98 10.14
CA LYS A 138 -9.46 19.38 9.31
C LYS A 138 -9.87 18.00 8.81
N CYS A 139 -10.01 17.86 7.50
CA CYS A 139 -10.57 16.68 6.86
C CYS A 139 -9.62 16.13 5.79
N ILE A 140 -9.71 14.82 5.53
CA ILE A 140 -8.98 14.15 4.45
C ILE A 140 -9.98 13.83 3.34
N ALA A 141 -9.59 14.07 2.09
CA ALA A 141 -10.43 13.76 0.94
C ALA A 141 -10.39 12.26 0.60
N HIS A 142 -11.54 11.71 0.23
CA HIS A 142 -11.70 10.34 -0.24
C HIS A 142 -11.86 10.30 -1.75
N ALA A 143 -11.35 9.24 -2.37
CA ALA A 143 -11.69 8.89 -3.74
C ALA A 143 -13.00 8.10 -3.78
N SER A 144 -13.87 8.37 -4.76
CA SER A 144 -15.13 7.63 -4.96
C SER A 144 -14.95 6.18 -5.32
N ARG A 145 -13.81 5.85 -5.93
CA ARG A 145 -13.36 4.51 -6.28
C ARG A 145 -11.84 4.54 -6.49
N VAL A 146 -11.22 3.37 -6.43
CA VAL A 146 -9.84 3.19 -6.90
C VAL A 146 -9.92 2.51 -8.28
N PRO A 147 -9.46 3.18 -9.36
CA PRO A 147 -9.42 2.58 -10.70
C PRO A 147 -8.55 1.32 -10.76
N GLU A 148 -8.86 0.43 -11.70
CA GLU A 148 -8.03 -0.75 -11.96
C GLU A 148 -6.61 -0.33 -12.36
N GLY A 149 -5.62 -1.05 -11.83
CA GLY A 149 -4.20 -0.79 -12.11
C GLY A 149 -3.59 0.36 -11.29
N VAL A 150 -4.38 1.12 -10.52
CA VAL A 150 -3.85 2.09 -9.55
C VAL A 150 -3.31 1.34 -8.33
N ILE A 151 -2.02 1.51 -8.08
CA ILE A 151 -1.32 0.93 -6.93
C ILE A 151 -1.45 1.88 -5.72
N GLU A 152 -1.33 3.17 -5.96
CA GLU A 152 -1.35 4.21 -4.94
C GLU A 152 -1.92 5.50 -5.52
N CYS A 153 -2.71 6.22 -4.73
CA CYS A 153 -3.27 7.51 -5.07
C CYS A 153 -2.89 8.51 -3.97
N THR A 154 -2.11 9.53 -4.33
CA THR A 154 -1.66 10.56 -3.38
C THR A 154 -2.36 11.88 -3.70
N VAL A 155 -2.99 12.49 -2.70
CA VAL A 155 -3.71 13.76 -2.82
C VAL A 155 -2.91 14.85 -2.11
N THR A 156 -2.75 16.00 -2.76
CA THR A 156 -2.05 17.17 -2.20
C THR A 156 -2.94 18.42 -2.33
N PRO A 157 -3.29 19.11 -1.23
CA PRO A 157 -2.88 18.82 0.15
C PRO A 157 -3.51 17.52 0.67
N GLU A 158 -2.88 16.92 1.68
CA GLU A 158 -3.42 15.72 2.36
C GLU A 158 -4.59 16.09 3.29
N VAL A 159 -4.55 17.30 3.85
CA VAL A 159 -5.54 17.82 4.79
C VAL A 159 -6.17 19.09 4.24
N PHE A 160 -7.49 19.16 4.30
CA PHE A 160 -8.32 20.28 3.87
C PHE A 160 -9.01 20.92 5.08
N ASP A 161 -9.16 22.22 5.06
CA ASP A 161 -9.98 22.94 6.03
C ASP A 161 -11.43 22.97 5.55
N CYS A 162 -12.35 22.50 6.39
CA CYS A 162 -13.78 22.42 6.12
C CYS A 162 -14.55 23.34 7.05
N VAL A 163 -15.49 24.09 6.48
CA VAL A 163 -16.29 25.10 7.19
C VAL A 163 -17.77 24.90 6.90
N GLU A 164 -18.57 24.69 7.94
CA GLU A 164 -20.03 24.68 7.85
C GLU A 164 -20.57 26.11 7.95
N GLU A 165 -21.28 26.58 6.93
CA GLU A 165 -21.96 27.88 6.99
C GLU A 165 -23.11 27.81 8.01
N GLY A 166 -23.14 28.78 8.95
CA GLY A 166 -24.19 28.89 9.98
C GLY A 166 -23.75 28.59 11.42
N ARG A 167 -22.47 28.30 11.67
CA ARG A 167 -21.91 28.16 13.02
C ARG A 167 -21.04 29.38 13.35
N GLN A 168 -21.67 30.44 13.89
CA GLN A 168 -20.99 31.45 14.72
C GLN A 168 -21.06 31.01 16.17
#